data_AF-A0A1G0HUP7-F1
#
_entry.id   AF-A0A1G0HUP7-F1
#
_cell.length_a   1.000
_cell.length_b   1.000
_cell.length_c   1.000
_cell.angle_alpha   90.00
_cell.angle_beta   90.00
_cell.angle_gamma   90.00
#
_symmetry.space_group_name_H-M   'P 1'
#
loop_
_entity.id
_entity.type
_entity.pdbx_description
1 polymer ?
#
loop_
_entity_poly.entity_id
_entity_poly.type
_entity_poly.pdbx_seq_one_letter_code
_entity_poly.pdbx_strand_id
1 'polypeptide(L)'
;MVIDMQSSECVYGLKSKPAMTPRFPRGTVFVIDAKADPIDGDLVVVHYPDTKEGTLRELSMDGPTKLLLSINDNAKPDTLTNRIKIIGVVIQSRFS
;
A
#
# COMPACT_ATOMS: atom_id res chain seq x y z
N MET A 1 12.01 -22.52 5.19
CA MET A 1 10.85 -21.83 5.80
C MET A 1 11.42 -20.82 6.77
N VAL A 2 11.49 -19.56 6.36
CA VAL A 2 11.88 -18.47 7.26
C VAL A 2 10.59 -18.00 7.92
N ILE A 3 10.50 -18.17 9.23
CA ILE A 3 9.43 -17.56 10.03
C ILE A 3 9.94 -16.18 10.39
N ASP A 4 9.55 -15.18 9.61
CA ASP A 4 9.76 -13.79 9.99
C ASP A 4 8.53 -13.33 10.79
N MET A 5 8.66 -13.33 12.11
CA MET A 5 7.64 -12.79 13.02
C MET A 5 8.03 -11.38 13.41
N GLN A 6 7.77 -10.44 12.51
CA GLN A 6 7.72 -9.02 12.82
C GLN A 6 6.33 -8.49 12.47
N SER A 7 5.33 -8.77 13.32
CA SER A 7 4.12 -7.96 13.32
C SER A 7 4.29 -6.90 14.40
N SER A 8 4.36 -5.63 14.03
CA SER A 8 4.36 -4.56 15.02
C SER A 8 3.02 -4.51 15.78
N GLU A 9 2.99 -3.88 16.95
CA GLU A 9 1.73 -3.70 17.72
C GLU A 9 0.70 -2.78 17.01
N CYS A 10 1.04 -2.21 15.85
CA CYS A 10 0.20 -1.26 15.12
C CYS A 10 -0.27 -1.83 13.77
N VAL A 11 -0.91 -3.00 13.83
CA VAL A 11 -1.48 -3.66 12.65
C VAL A 11 -2.98 -3.39 12.55
N TYR A 12 -3.46 -3.09 11.34
CA TYR A 12 -4.88 -2.86 11.07
C TYR A 12 -5.32 -3.50 9.74
N GLY A 13 -6.64 -3.72 9.62
CA GLY A 13 -7.26 -4.34 8.46
C GLY A 13 -7.98 -3.34 7.57
N LEU A 14 -7.79 -3.41 6.25
CA LEU A 14 -8.60 -2.70 5.25
C LEU A 14 -9.27 -3.68 4.28
N LYS A 15 -10.45 -3.32 3.77
CA LYS A 15 -11.15 -4.09 2.73
C LYS A 15 -11.04 -3.43 1.36
N SER A 16 -10.88 -4.23 0.32
CA SER A 16 -10.82 -3.73 -1.06
C SER A 16 -12.13 -3.07 -1.51
N LYS A 17 -12.00 -1.97 -2.26
CA LYS A 17 -13.10 -1.32 -2.98
C LYS A 17 -13.17 -1.90 -4.42
N PRO A 18 -14.34 -1.82 -5.10
CA PRO A 18 -14.48 -2.31 -6.48
C PRO A 18 -13.43 -1.78 -7.47
N ALA A 19 -12.97 -0.54 -7.28
CA ALA A 19 -11.95 0.11 -8.13
C ALA A 19 -10.56 -0.58 -8.14
N MET A 20 -10.34 -1.55 -7.25
CA MET A 20 -9.09 -2.31 -7.13
C MET A 20 -9.12 -3.63 -7.94
N THR A 21 -10.24 -3.91 -8.61
CA THR A 21 -10.43 -5.05 -9.53
C THR A 21 -9.70 -4.77 -10.85
N PRO A 22 -9.09 -5.77 -11.53
CA PRO A 22 -9.11 -7.20 -11.22
C PRO A 22 -8.05 -7.68 -10.22
N ARG A 23 -7.01 -6.87 -9.97
CA ARG A 23 -5.86 -7.29 -9.15
C ARG A 23 -6.25 -7.70 -7.74
N PHE A 24 -7.19 -6.99 -7.12
CA PHE A 24 -7.76 -7.36 -5.82
C PHE A 24 -9.28 -7.49 -5.92
N PRO A 25 -9.82 -8.73 -5.88
CA PRO A 25 -11.26 -8.96 -5.88
C PRO A 25 -11.94 -8.22 -4.72
N ARG A 26 -13.21 -7.84 -4.92
CA ARG A 26 -14.02 -7.18 -3.89
C ARG A 26 -14.10 -8.06 -2.64
N GLY A 27 -13.80 -7.47 -1.48
CA GLY A 27 -13.83 -8.19 -0.20
C GLY A 27 -12.47 -8.75 0.24
N THR A 28 -11.42 -8.56 -0.58
CA THR A 28 -10.03 -8.82 -0.15
C THR A 28 -9.73 -8.00 1.11
N VAL A 29 -9.18 -8.66 2.13
CA VAL A 29 -8.71 -8.05 3.36
C VAL A 29 -7.20 -7.86 3.27
N PHE A 30 -6.75 -6.63 3.45
CA PHE A 30 -5.34 -6.28 3.58
C PHE A 30 -4.99 -6.15 5.05
N VAL A 31 -3.91 -6.80 5.47
CA VAL A 31 -3.30 -6.63 6.78
C VAL A 31 -2.15 -5.66 6.60
N ILE A 32 -2.20 -4.54 7.32
CA ILE A 32 -1.26 -3.43 7.17
C ILE A 32 -0.49 -3.25 8.47
N ASP A 33 0.83 -3.14 8.36
CA ASP A 33 1.70 -2.75 9.47
C ASP A 33 2.02 -1.25 9.33
N ALA A 34 1.60 -0.45 10.32
CA ALA A 34 1.81 1.00 10.33
C ALA A 34 3.26 1.43 10.61
N LYS A 35 4.09 0.52 11.13
CA LYS A 35 5.49 0.80 11.54
C LYS A 35 6.51 0.15 10.63
N ALA A 36 6.09 -0.68 9.68
CA ALA A 36 6.99 -1.28 8.69
C ALA A 36 7.59 -0.19 7.79
N ASP A 37 8.91 -0.27 7.59
CA ASP A 37 9.61 0.57 6.63
C ASP A 37 9.36 0.06 5.21
N PRO A 38 8.81 0.87 4.30
CA PRO A 38 8.44 0.42 2.97
C PRO A 38 9.68 0.25 2.07
N ILE A 39 9.74 -0.86 1.33
CA ILE A 39 10.78 -1.17 0.35
C ILE A 39 10.23 -1.13 -1.09
N ASP A 40 11.13 -1.23 -2.08
CA ASP A 40 10.74 -1.26 -3.49
C ASP A 40 9.83 -2.47 -3.79
N GLY A 41 8.76 -2.23 -4.54
CA GLY A 41 7.73 -3.22 -4.87
C GLY A 41 6.62 -3.39 -3.81
N ASP A 42 6.75 -2.76 -2.63
CA ASP A 42 5.74 -2.91 -1.58
C ASP A 42 4.40 -2.28 -1.95
N LEU A 43 3.34 -2.94 -1.54
CA LEU A 43 2.02 -2.34 -1.49
C LEU A 43 1.90 -1.48 -0.24
N VAL A 44 1.72 -0.18 -0.43
CA VAL A 44 1.65 0.80 0.65
C VAL A 44 0.30 1.48 0.67
N VAL A 45 -0.17 1.80 1.88
CA VAL A 45 -1.30 2.71 2.04
C VAL A 45 -0.73 4.12 2.16
N VAL A 46 -1.21 5.03 1.31
CA VAL A 46 -0.78 6.43 1.28
C VAL A 46 -1.93 7.38 1.56
N HIS A 47 -1.62 8.50 2.18
CA HIS A 47 -2.53 9.61 2.40
C HIS A 47 -2.03 10.83 1.62
N TYR A 48 -2.81 11.27 0.65
CA TYR A 48 -2.53 12.48 -0.13
C TYR A 48 -2.94 13.74 0.66
N PRO A 49 -2.36 14.91 0.37
CA PRO A 49 -2.85 16.16 0.94
C PRO A 49 -4.31 16.42 0.55
N ASP A 50 -5.04 17.15 1.39
CA ASP A 50 -6.39 17.66 1.13
C ASP A 50 -7.49 16.60 0.91
N THR A 51 -7.21 15.34 1.21
CA THR A 51 -8.21 14.26 1.30
C THR A 51 -8.29 13.70 2.71
N LYS A 52 -9.37 12.97 3.02
CA LYS A 52 -9.50 12.14 4.23
C LYS A 52 -9.33 10.65 3.92
N GLU A 53 -9.10 10.30 2.65
CA GLU A 53 -9.01 8.92 2.20
C GLU A 53 -7.56 8.43 2.13
N GLY A 54 -7.34 7.20 2.57
CA GLY A 54 -6.14 6.43 2.28
C GLY A 54 -6.30 5.66 0.96
N THR A 55 -5.26 5.65 0.15
CA THR A 55 -5.22 4.98 -1.15
C THR A 55 -4.14 3.91 -1.15
N LEU A 56 -4.41 2.74 -1.73
CA LEU A 56 -3.38 1.72 -1.93
C LEU A 56 -2.58 2.05 -3.20
N ARG A 57 -1.25 1.97 -3.10
CA ARG A 57 -0.31 2.18 -4.20
C ARG A 57 0.80 1.13 -4.11
N GLU A 58 1.44 0.83 -5.23
CA GLU A 58 2.70 0.09 -5.23
C GLU A 58 3.86 1.11 -5.22
N LEU A 59 4.79 0.95 -4.29
CA LEU A 59 5.96 1.81 -4.18
C LEU A 59 7.03 1.32 -5.15
N SER A 60 7.44 2.17 -6.06
CA SER A 60 8.58 1.91 -6.95
C SER A 60 9.71 2.88 -6.63
N MET A 61 10.92 2.36 -6.44
CA MET A 61 12.13 3.11 -6.17
C MET A 61 13.08 2.96 -7.36
N ASP A 62 13.22 4.02 -8.15
CA ASP A 62 14.18 4.10 -9.26
C ASP A 62 15.29 5.10 -8.88
N GLY A 63 16.36 4.56 -8.31
CA GLY A 63 17.47 5.34 -7.76
C GLY A 63 17.00 6.31 -6.65
N PRO A 64 17.20 7.64 -6.81
CA PRO A 64 16.73 8.61 -5.84
C PRO A 64 15.22 8.89 -5.92
N THR A 65 14.56 8.43 -6.99
CA THR A 65 13.16 8.73 -7.25
C THR A 65 12.28 7.66 -6.62
N LYS A 66 11.26 8.08 -5.88
CA LYS A 66 10.21 7.20 -5.38
C LYS A 66 8.91 7.54 -6.08
N LEU A 67 8.26 6.54 -6.67
CA LEU A 67 7.01 6.63 -7.40
C LEU A 67 5.92 5.80 -6.70
N LEU A 68 4.69 6.27 -6.79
CA LEU A 68 3.49 5.59 -6.32
C LEU A 68 2.70 5.13 -7.54
N LEU A 69 2.85 3.86 -7.87
CA LEU A 69 2.16 3.24 -8.99
C LEU A 69 0.72 2.92 -8.60
N SER A 70 -0.18 3.10 -9.55
CA SER A 70 -1.57 2.68 -9.37
C SER A 70 -1.67 1.16 -9.34
N ILE A 71 -2.61 0.68 -8.53
CA ILE A 71 -2.96 -0.74 -8.47
C ILE A 71 -3.68 -1.20 -9.74
N ASN A 72 -4.28 -0.27 -10.47
CA ASN A 72 -4.85 -0.49 -11.79
C ASN A 72 -3.95 0.12 -12.87
N ASP A 73 -3.67 -0.62 -13.94
CA ASP A 73 -2.67 -0.28 -14.97
C ASP A 73 -3.00 0.98 -15.81
N ASN A 74 -4.08 1.69 -15.49
CA ASN A 74 -4.61 2.78 -16.30
C ASN A 74 -4.26 4.19 -15.78
N ALA A 75 -3.63 4.31 -14.60
CA ALA A 75 -3.31 5.62 -14.02
C ALA A 75 -1.80 5.89 -14.03
N LYS A 76 -1.45 7.14 -14.32
CA LYS A 76 -0.06 7.61 -14.30
C LYS A 76 0.52 7.47 -12.89
N PRO A 77 1.81 7.12 -12.77
CA PRO A 77 2.53 7.18 -11.49
C PRO A 77 2.54 8.59 -10.91
N ASP A 78 2.40 8.68 -9.59
CA ASP A 78 2.66 9.92 -8.84
C ASP A 78 4.07 9.87 -8.26
N THR A 79 4.81 10.97 -8.25
CA THR A 79 6.06 11.05 -7.48
C THR A 79 5.73 11.14 -5.98
N LEU A 80 6.38 10.32 -5.16
CA LEU A 80 6.28 10.41 -3.71
C LEU A 80 6.99 11.69 -3.24
N THR A 81 6.21 12.66 -2.78
CA THR A 81 6.70 13.92 -2.22
C THR A 81 6.50 13.96 -0.71
N ASN A 82 7.14 14.91 -0.03
CA ASN A 82 7.02 15.10 1.43
C ASN A 82 5.58 15.44 1.91
N ARG A 83 4.67 15.78 0.99
CA ARG A 83 3.25 16.03 1.31
C ARG A 83 2.42 14.75 1.37
N ILE A 84 2.89 13.68 0.72
CA ILE A 84 2.21 12.39 0.69
C ILE A 84 2.80 11.55 1.81
N LYS A 85 1.94 11.02 2.69
CA LYS A 85 2.37 10.20 3.82
C LYS A 85 2.11 8.74 3.51
N ILE A 86 3.12 7.89 3.67
CA ILE A 86 2.91 6.45 3.79
C ILE A 86 2.43 6.19 5.21
N ILE A 87 1.27 5.55 5.34
CA ILE A 87 0.64 5.26 6.64
C ILE A 87 0.80 3.80 7.07
N GLY A 88 1.27 2.94 6.18
CA GLY A 88 1.65 1.56 6.48
C GLY A 88 1.91 0.72 5.23
N VAL A 89 2.52 -0.44 5.44
CA VAL A 89 2.85 -1.45 4.42
C VAL A 89 1.89 -2.62 4.52
N VAL A 90 1.37 -3.08 3.38
CA VAL A 90 0.57 -4.30 3.32
C VAL A 90 1.50 -5.50 3.45
N ILE A 91 1.42 -6.19 4.59
CA ILE A 91 2.21 -7.39 4.87
C ILE A 91 1.49 -8.68 4.46
N GLN A 92 0.16 -8.62 4.29
CA GLN A 92 -0.63 -9.75 3.82
C GLN A 92 -1.89 -9.28 3.11
N SER A 93 -2.31 -10.00 2.08
CA SER A 93 -3.66 -9.92 1.51
C SER A 93 -4.34 -11.27 1.59
N ARG A 94 -5.63 -11.29 1.93
CA ARG A 94 -6.45 -12.49 2.03
C ARG A 94 -7.77 -12.29 1.31
N PHE A 95 -8.12 -13.24 0.47
CA PHE A 95 -9.43 -13.33 -0.17
C PHE A 95 -9.98 -14.74 0.10
N SER A 96 -11.29 -14.84 0.34
CA SER A 96 -11.98 -16.11 0.64
C SER A 96 -13.32 -16.15 -0.07
#